data_AF-A0A564SAH6-F1
#
_entry.id   AF-A0A564SAH6-F1
#
_cell.length_a   1.000
_cell.length_b   1.000
_cell.length_c   1.000
_cell.angle_alpha   90.00
_cell.angle_beta   90.00
_cell.angle_gamma   90.00
#
_symmetry.space_group_name_H-M   'P 1'
#
loop_
_entity.id
_entity.type
_entity.pdbx_description
1 polymer ?
#
loop_
_entity_poly.entity_id
_entity_poly.type
_entity_poly.pdbx_seq_one_letter_code
_entity_poly.pdbx_strand_id
1 'polypeptide(L)'
;MEVVDNQLRENDPPVTRESYNRLIDAGYSVSEAKEKIGAVVIEEIYDVMKENQPYDEKRYAQALRNMVQQCIDYEDTHEILTEWDEWDNLVQEGYEAQYEQNYEKMIPLWWKAWGIFQKFNCKREESISKRSMPLRKWGKI
;
A
#
# COMPACT_ATOMS: atom_id res chain seq x y z
N MET A 1 -17.85 -4.60 -0.66
CA MET A 1 -18.01 -4.84 0.79
C MET A 1 -19.25 -4.07 1.21
N GLU A 2 -20.27 -4.76 1.72
CA GLU A 2 -21.63 -4.21 1.82
C GLU A 2 -21.73 -2.87 2.56
N VAL A 3 -21.00 -2.70 3.67
CA VAL A 3 -21.04 -1.45 4.45
C VAL A 3 -20.51 -0.25 3.65
N VAL A 4 -19.44 -0.42 2.88
CA VAL A 4 -18.90 0.64 2.02
C VAL A 4 -19.79 0.85 0.80
N ASP A 5 -20.38 -0.21 0.26
CA ASP A 5 -21.34 -0.10 -0.84
C ASP A 5 -22.59 0.71 -0.40
N ASN A 6 -23.06 0.54 0.84
CA ASN A 6 -24.15 1.31 1.42
C ASN A 6 -23.75 2.78 1.65
N GLN A 7 -22.60 3.05 2.29
CA GLN A 7 -22.09 4.42 2.48
C GLN A 7 -21.91 5.15 1.15
N LEU A 8 -21.38 4.47 0.13
CA LEU A 8 -21.23 5.02 -1.21
C LEU A 8 -22.58 5.28 -1.86
N ARG A 9 -23.56 4.37 -1.76
CA ARG A 9 -24.90 4.55 -2.35
C ARG A 9 -25.64 5.71 -1.70
N GLU A 10 -25.62 5.78 -0.38
CA GLU A 10 -26.35 6.77 0.44
C GLU A 10 -25.61 8.11 0.50
N ASN A 11 -24.32 8.13 0.12
CA ASN A 11 -23.44 9.29 0.22
C ASN A 11 -23.36 9.84 1.65
N ASP A 12 -23.41 8.93 2.62
CA ASP A 12 -23.41 9.23 4.04
C ASP A 12 -22.40 8.29 4.76
N PRO A 13 -21.28 8.82 5.29
CA PRO A 13 -20.88 10.23 5.23
C PRO A 13 -20.31 10.61 3.84
N PRO A 14 -20.44 11.87 3.39
CA PRO A 14 -20.02 12.31 2.06
C PRO A 14 -18.50 12.18 1.82
N VAL A 15 -17.71 12.23 2.90
CA VAL A 15 -16.26 12.01 2.86
C VAL A 15 -15.89 10.63 2.31
N THR A 16 -16.74 9.60 2.50
CA THR A 16 -16.49 8.27 1.94
C THR A 16 -16.46 8.32 0.42
N ARG A 17 -17.37 9.07 -0.20
CA ARG A 17 -17.41 9.23 -1.66
C ARG A 17 -16.26 10.11 -2.17
N GLU A 18 -15.91 11.16 -1.43
CA GLU A 18 -14.73 11.99 -1.75
C GLU A 18 -13.45 11.14 -1.76
N SER A 19 -13.21 10.36 -0.70
CA SER A 19 -12.06 9.47 -0.59
C SER A 19 -12.05 8.40 -1.67
N TYR A 20 -13.20 7.79 -1.96
CA TYR A 20 -13.33 6.82 -3.05
C TYR A 20 -12.93 7.44 -4.39
N ASN A 21 -13.50 8.60 -4.75
CA ASN A 21 -13.17 9.27 -6.00
C ASN A 21 -11.69 9.62 -6.10
N ARG A 22 -11.08 10.11 -5.01
CA ARG A 22 -9.63 10.40 -4.98
C ARG A 22 -8.78 9.16 -5.22
N LEU A 23 -9.18 7.99 -4.73
CA LEU A 23 -8.48 6.71 -4.98
C LEU A 23 -8.65 6.26 -6.43
N ILE A 24 -9.85 6.37 -6.99
CA ILE A 24 -10.10 6.06 -8.41
C ILE A 24 -9.31 6.99 -9.33
N ASP A 25 -9.30 8.30 -9.05
CA ASP A 25 -8.54 9.30 -9.81
C ASP A 25 -7.02 9.06 -9.71
N ALA A 26 -6.56 8.44 -8.63
CA ALA A 26 -5.17 8.02 -8.43
C ALA A 26 -4.83 6.66 -9.08
N GLY A 27 -5.78 6.01 -9.76
CA GLY A 27 -5.54 4.78 -10.53
C GLY A 27 -5.87 3.47 -9.83
N TYR A 28 -6.48 3.51 -8.64
CA TYR A 28 -6.80 2.32 -7.87
C TYR A 28 -7.99 1.60 -8.50
N SER A 29 -8.00 0.27 -8.41
CA SER A 29 -9.18 -0.49 -8.80
C SER A 29 -10.35 -0.22 -7.84
N VAL A 30 -11.56 -0.49 -8.33
CA VAL A 30 -12.78 -0.39 -7.51
C VAL A 30 -12.72 -1.28 -6.27
N SER A 31 -12.10 -2.47 -6.36
CA SER A 31 -11.96 -3.37 -5.20
C SER A 31 -11.02 -2.79 -4.16
N GLU A 32 -9.82 -2.37 -4.58
CA GLU A 32 -8.80 -1.81 -3.67
C GLU A 32 -9.29 -0.56 -2.97
N ALA A 33 -9.97 0.33 -3.71
CA ALA A 33 -10.55 1.54 -3.11
C ALA A 33 -11.56 1.19 -2.01
N LYS A 34 -12.41 0.18 -2.24
CA LYS A 34 -13.40 -0.28 -1.25
C LYS A 34 -12.76 -1.00 -0.06
N GLU A 35 -11.70 -1.78 -0.29
CA GLU A 35 -10.95 -2.48 0.77
C GLU A 35 -10.23 -1.49 1.70
N LYS A 36 -9.58 -0.46 1.14
CA LYS A 36 -8.91 0.57 1.93
C LYS A 36 -9.88 1.39 2.77
N ILE A 37 -11.02 1.79 2.20
CA ILE A 37 -12.09 2.43 2.98
C ILE A 37 -12.62 1.46 4.04
N GLY A 38 -12.77 0.17 3.70
CA GLY A 38 -13.23 -0.85 4.64
C GLY A 38 -12.32 -1.05 5.84
N ALA A 39 -11.00 -0.99 5.66
CA ALA A 39 -10.05 -1.04 6.76
C ALA A 39 -10.28 0.10 7.77
N VAL A 40 -10.53 1.33 7.28
CA VAL A 40 -10.84 2.50 8.13
C VAL A 40 -12.19 2.31 8.85
N VAL A 41 -13.19 1.72 8.19
CA VAL A 41 -14.47 1.39 8.84
C VAL A 41 -14.28 0.40 9.99
N ILE A 42 -13.47 -0.64 9.79
CA ILE A 42 -13.20 -1.66 10.81
C ILE A 42 -12.44 -1.05 11.99
N GLU A 43 -11.46 -0.18 11.73
CA GLU A 43 -10.70 0.54 12.76
C GLU A 43 -11.63 1.42 13.62
N GLU A 44 -12.53 2.18 13.00
CA GLU A 44 -13.50 3.02 13.73
C GLU A 44 -14.46 2.18 14.58
N ILE A 45 -14.96 1.05 14.06
CA ILE A 45 -15.80 0.13 14.84
C ILE A 45 -15.01 -0.43 16.04
N TYR A 46 -13.76 -0.82 15.83
CA TYR A 46 -12.89 -1.33 16.88
C TYR A 46 -12.66 -0.29 17.97
N ASP A 47 -12.36 0.95 17.61
CA ASP A 47 -12.13 2.07 18.54
C ASP A 47 -13.38 2.45 19.33
N VAL A 48 -14.55 2.45 18.68
CA VAL A 48 -15.86 2.67 19.33
C VAL A 48 -16.13 1.59 20.37
N MET A 49 -15.92 0.32 20.00
CA MET A 49 -16.17 -0.81 20.89
C MET A 49 -15.16 -0.89 22.05
N LYS A 50 -13.87 -0.66 21.76
CA LYS A 50 -12.78 -0.80 22.73
C LYS A 50 -12.78 0.31 23.77
N GLU A 51 -12.92 1.55 23.33
CA GLU A 51 -12.87 2.74 24.20
C GLU A 51 -14.26 3.09 24.76
N ASN A 52 -15.30 2.32 24.41
CA ASN A 52 -16.70 2.55 24.77
C ASN A 52 -17.13 4.02 24.52
N GLN A 53 -16.74 4.54 23.36
CA GLN A 53 -16.96 5.91 22.95
C GLN A 53 -17.94 5.96 21.77
N PRO A 54 -18.74 7.02 21.62
CA PRO A 54 -19.61 7.16 20.46
C PRO A 54 -18.79 7.30 19.17
N TYR A 55 -19.41 6.95 18.05
CA TYR A 55 -18.90 7.28 16.72
C TYR A 55 -18.68 8.79 16.60
N ASP A 56 -17.53 9.17 16.05
CA ASP A 56 -17.18 10.56 15.79
C ASP A 56 -16.90 10.75 14.29
N GLU A 57 -17.84 11.40 13.61
CA GLU A 57 -17.74 11.66 12.17
C GLU A 57 -16.49 12.47 11.79
N LYS A 58 -16.02 13.37 12.66
CA LYS A 58 -14.81 14.16 12.39
C LYS A 58 -13.56 13.29 12.47
N ARG A 59 -13.50 12.37 13.44
CA ARG A 59 -12.42 11.39 13.55
C ARG A 59 -12.40 10.49 12.33
N TYR A 60 -13.54 9.90 11.98
CA TYR A 60 -13.67 9.03 10.82
C TYR A 60 -13.28 9.73 9.52
N ALA A 61 -13.78 10.96 9.31
CA ALA A 61 -13.42 11.76 8.15
C ALA A 61 -11.91 12.07 8.09
N GLN A 62 -11.27 12.29 9.24
CA GLN A 62 -9.83 12.51 9.29
C GLN A 62 -9.03 11.24 8.98
N ALA A 63 -9.47 10.09 9.49
CA ALA A 63 -8.85 8.79 9.20
C ALA A 63 -8.91 8.48 7.70
N LEU A 64 -10.07 8.69 7.06
CA LEU A 64 -10.21 8.53 5.61
C LEU A 64 -9.29 9.47 4.81
N ARG A 65 -9.21 10.74 5.19
CA ARG A 65 -8.29 11.69 4.52
C ARG A 65 -6.83 11.29 4.71
N ASN A 66 -6.45 10.86 5.90
CA ASN A 66 -5.09 10.39 6.18
C ASN A 66 -4.75 9.14 5.37
N MET A 67 -5.68 8.18 5.27
CA MET A 67 -5.51 6.99 4.45
C MET A 67 -5.30 7.35 2.98
N VAL A 68 -6.17 8.20 2.42
CA VAL A 68 -6.03 8.64 1.02
C VAL A 68 -4.73 9.41 0.82
N GLN A 69 -4.34 10.27 1.76
CA GLN A 69 -3.09 11.00 1.67
C GLN A 69 -1.89 10.07 1.70
N GLN A 70 -1.88 9.06 2.58
CA GLN A 70 -0.81 8.05 2.65
C GLN A 70 -0.74 7.21 1.38
N CYS A 71 -1.89 6.88 0.81
CA CYS A 71 -2.03 6.17 -0.46
C CYS A 71 -1.49 6.97 -1.66
N ILE A 72 -1.62 8.30 -1.65
CA ILE A 72 -1.26 9.17 -2.78
C ILE A 72 0.14 9.80 -2.64
N ASP A 73 0.55 10.21 -1.43
CA ASP A 73 1.81 10.96 -1.20
C ASP A 73 3.04 10.07 -1.14
N TYR A 74 2.90 8.91 -0.52
CA TYR A 74 3.83 7.83 -0.77
C TYR A 74 3.34 7.26 -2.10
N GLU A 75 4.23 7.06 -3.08
CA GLU A 75 3.97 6.10 -4.14
C GLU A 75 3.71 4.75 -3.44
N ASP A 76 2.48 4.55 -2.95
CA ASP A 76 1.91 3.24 -2.84
C ASP A 76 1.83 2.85 -4.31
N THR A 77 2.90 2.20 -4.77
CA THR A 77 3.01 1.59 -6.08
C THR A 77 1.84 0.63 -6.17
N HIS A 78 0.69 1.14 -6.60
CA HIS A 78 -0.54 0.38 -6.92
C HIS A 78 -0.40 -0.37 -8.23
N GLU A 79 0.81 -0.88 -8.44
CA GLU A 79 1.11 -2.05 -9.21
C GLU A 79 1.93 -2.95 -8.29
N ILE A 80 1.29 -3.62 -7.32
CA ILE A 80 1.80 -4.94 -6.93
C ILE A 80 1.19 -5.93 -7.92
N LEU A 81 1.66 -5.82 -9.16
CA LEU A 81 1.66 -6.86 -10.16
C LEU A 81 2.62 -6.43 -11.26
N THR A 82 3.84 -6.95 -11.19
CA THR A 82 4.56 -7.50 -12.37
C THR A 82 5.98 -7.92 -12.01
N GLU A 83 6.72 -7.20 -11.16
CA GLU A 83 8.11 -7.57 -10.85
C GLU A 83 8.27 -8.38 -9.54
N TRP A 84 7.47 -8.13 -8.49
CA TRP A 84 7.51 -8.93 -7.26
C TRP A 84 6.80 -10.29 -7.40
N ASP A 85 5.69 -10.37 -8.14
CA ASP A 85 5.10 -11.67 -8.47
C ASP A 85 5.98 -12.47 -9.42
N GLU A 86 6.69 -11.81 -10.34
CA GLU A 86 7.72 -12.48 -11.15
C GLU A 86 8.87 -12.95 -10.27
N TRP A 87 9.31 -12.14 -9.30
CA TRP A 87 10.31 -12.56 -8.30
C TRP A 87 9.84 -13.76 -7.47
N ASP A 88 8.64 -13.71 -6.91
CA ASP A 88 8.05 -14.79 -6.11
C ASP A 88 7.89 -16.08 -6.92
N ASN A 89 7.40 -15.99 -8.16
CA ASN A 89 7.29 -17.13 -9.07
C ASN A 89 8.67 -17.70 -9.43
N LEU A 90 9.67 -16.86 -9.72
CA LEU A 90 11.04 -17.31 -10.03
C LEU A 90 11.71 -17.98 -8.84
N VAL A 91 11.47 -17.49 -7.62
CA VAL A 91 11.98 -18.09 -6.38
C VAL A 91 11.30 -19.43 -6.13
N GLN A 92 9.97 -19.50 -6.28
CA GLN A 92 9.20 -20.74 -6.12
C GLN A 92 9.64 -21.81 -7.13
N GLU A 93 9.72 -21.47 -8.42
CA GLU A 93 10.24 -22.37 -9.46
C GLU A 93 11.70 -22.77 -9.21
N GLY A 94 12.49 -21.86 -8.63
CA GLY A 94 13.89 -22.12 -8.25
C GLY A 94 14.00 -23.18 -7.15
N TYR A 95 13.11 -23.15 -6.16
CA TYR A 95 13.02 -24.19 -5.13
C TYR A 95 12.52 -25.53 -5.67
N GLU A 96 11.55 -25.51 -6.59
CA GLU A 96 11.05 -26.71 -7.26
C GLU A 96 12.14 -27.37 -8.11
N ALA A 97 12.88 -26.58 -8.91
CA ALA A 97 14.03 -27.06 -9.68
C ALA A 97 15.15 -27.63 -8.80
N GLN A 98 15.35 -27.05 -7.61
CA GLN A 98 16.29 -27.56 -6.62
C GLN A 98 15.85 -28.91 -6.04
N TYR A 99 14.57 -29.08 -5.75
CA TYR A 99 14.00 -30.35 -5.27
C TYR A 99 14.11 -31.45 -6.33
N GLU A 100 13.90 -31.10 -7.60
CA GLU A 100 14.06 -31.99 -8.76
C GLU A 100 15.54 -32.25 -9.13
N GLN A 101 16.49 -31.65 -8.41
CA GLN A 101 17.93 -31.70 -8.70
C GLN A 101 18.29 -31.27 -10.14
N ASN A 102 17.48 -30.37 -10.72
CA ASN A 102 17.69 -29.81 -12.04
C ASN A 102 18.54 -28.54 -11.96
N TYR A 103 19.84 -28.74 -11.76
CA TYR A 103 20.80 -27.67 -11.54
C TYR A 103 20.95 -26.72 -12.75
N GLU A 104 20.72 -27.22 -13.96
CA GLU A 104 20.74 -26.41 -15.19
C GLU A 104 19.60 -25.38 -15.21
N LYS A 105 18.42 -25.73 -14.68
CA LYS A 105 17.26 -24.82 -14.58
C LYS A 105 17.32 -23.94 -13.32
N MET A 106 17.84 -24.48 -12.22
CA MET A 106 17.91 -23.80 -10.92
C MET A 106 18.74 -22.51 -11.01
N ILE A 107 19.97 -22.59 -11.52
CA ILE A 107 20.90 -21.45 -11.50
C ILE A 107 20.31 -20.22 -12.25
N PRO A 108 19.78 -20.35 -13.49
CA PRO A 108 19.16 -19.23 -14.20
C PRO A 108 17.96 -18.59 -13.48
N LEU A 109 17.11 -19.37 -12.80
CA LEU A 109 15.95 -18.85 -12.07
C LEU A 109 16.38 -17.96 -10.91
N TRP A 110 17.36 -18.43 -10.13
CA TRP A 110 17.93 -17.66 -9.02
C TRP A 110 18.66 -16.39 -9.47
N TRP A 111 19.38 -16.43 -10.60
CA TRP A 111 19.98 -15.23 -11.17
C TRP A 111 18.96 -14.18 -11.61
N LYS A 112 17.83 -14.61 -12.21
CA LYS A 112 16.75 -13.71 -12.60
C LYS A 112 16.08 -13.09 -11.37
N ALA A 113 15.73 -13.89 -10.36
CA ALA A 113 15.18 -13.41 -9.10
C ALA A 113 16.13 -12.40 -8.42
N TRP A 114 17.43 -12.71 -8.39
CA TRP A 114 18.43 -11.79 -7.83
C TRP A 114 18.51 -10.46 -8.59
N GLY A 115 18.44 -10.50 -9.92
CA GLY A 115 18.43 -9.28 -10.75
C GLY A 115 17.23 -8.36 -10.45
N ILE A 116 16.05 -8.94 -10.22
CA ILE A 116 14.86 -8.18 -9.80
C ILE A 116 15.09 -7.56 -8.41
N PHE A 117 15.54 -8.36 -7.44
CA PHE A 117 15.81 -7.88 -6.08
C PHE A 117 16.83 -6.72 -6.03
N GLN A 118 17.88 -6.77 -6.86
CA GLN A 118 18.90 -5.73 -6.92
C GLN A 118 18.37 -4.40 -7.46
N LYS A 119 17.54 -4.43 -8.51
CA LYS A 119 16.88 -3.23 -9.06
C LYS A 119 16.10 -2.47 -7.98
N PHE A 120 15.49 -3.20 -7.06
CA PHE A 120 14.71 -2.63 -5.96
C PHE A 120 15.56 -2.07 -4.81
N ASN A 121 16.62 -2.76 -4.39
CA ASN A 121 17.48 -2.24 -3.33
C ASN A 121 18.19 -0.94 -3.73
N CYS A 122 18.59 -0.82 -5.00
CA CYS A 122 19.20 0.40 -5.52
C CYS A 122 18.22 1.60 -5.51
N LYS A 123 16.94 1.39 -5.87
CA LYS A 123 15.90 2.43 -5.79
C LYS A 123 15.61 2.89 -4.35
N ARG A 124 15.76 2.02 -3.35
CA ARG A 124 15.57 2.38 -1.92
C ARG A 124 16.73 3.21 -1.35
N GLU A 125 17.97 2.95 -1.78
CA GLU A 125 19.13 3.71 -1.27
C GLU A 125 19.15 5.16 -1.76
N GLU A 126 18.69 5.43 -2.99
CA GLU A 126 18.58 6.79 -3.53
C GLU A 126 17.52 7.65 -2.81
N SER A 127 16.41 7.04 -2.39
CA SER A 127 15.35 7.74 -1.64
C SER A 127 15.74 8.01 -0.18
N ILE A 128 16.49 7.09 0.45
CA ILE A 128 17.07 7.28 1.80
C ILE A 128 18.16 8.36 1.79
N SER A 129 19.02 8.39 0.77
CA SER A 129 20.10 9.38 0.63
C SER A 129 19.56 10.81 0.49
N LYS A 130 18.47 11.00 -0.28
CA LYS A 130 17.77 12.30 -0.39
C LYS A 130 17.06 12.73 0.90
N ARG A 131 16.74 11.81 1.81
CA ARG A 131 16.07 12.07 3.10
C ARG A 131 17.02 12.50 4.22
N SER A 132 18.34 12.45 4.01
CA SER A 132 19.37 12.83 5.00
C SER A 132 19.85 14.30 4.92
N MET A 133 19.11 15.20 4.25
CA MET A 133 19.42 16.64 4.29
C MET A 133 18.53 17.37 5.32
N PRO A 134 19.06 17.76 6.50
CA PRO A 134 18.33 18.62 7.41
C PRO A 134 18.30 20.07 6.88
N LEU A 135 17.11 20.59 6.62
CA LEU A 135 16.90 22.02 6.34
C LEU A 135 17.05 22.85 7.63
N ARG A 136 18.23 23.47 7.75
CA ARG A 136 18.55 24.74 8.44
C ARG A 136 18.27 24.88 9.94
N LYS A 137 19.35 24.95 10.73
CA LYS A 137 19.55 26.04 11.72
C LYS A 137 21.03 26.45 11.77
N TRP A 138 21.42 27.37 10.88
CA TRP A 138 22.53 28.29 11.14
C TRP A 138 22.01 29.70 10.88
N GLY A 139 21.45 30.29 11.93
CA GLY A 139 21.32 31.73 12.09
C GLY A 139 22.33 32.18 13.13
N LYS A 140 23.30 32.98 12.68
CA LYS A 140 24.17 33.93 13.41
C LYS A 140 24.08 33.91 14.93
N ILE A 141 25.21 33.73 15.62
CA ILE A 141 26.06 34.77 16.25
C ILE A 141 27.51 34.30 16.12
#